data_AF-A0A660RDS4-F1
#
_entry.id   AF-A0A660RDS4-F1
#
_cell.length_a   1.000
_cell.length_b   1.000
_cell.length_c   1.000
_cell.angle_alpha   90.00
_cell.angle_beta   90.00
_cell.angle_gamma   90.00
#
_symmetry.space_group_name_H-M   'P 1'
#
loop_
_entity.id
_entity.type
_entity.pdbx_description
1 polymer ?
#
loop_
_entity_poly.entity_id
_entity_poly.type
_entity_poly.pdbx_seq_one_letter_code
_entity_poly.pdbx_strand_id
1 'polypeptide(L)'
;GLELPQDNIFEINHSFAEAFILTRRILKSKQFSLPLNIFAVSDILAMGALEAVLERGLIPGKDVNIVGFDDLRWSKKLGLTTVRQPIMQMGKKAANLLLKRIAGESFPRREIRFKPKLMIRRSTGGG
;
A
#
# COMPACT_ATOMS: atom_id res chain seq x y z
N GLY A 1 5.50 17.96 2.50
CA GLY A 1 4.55 16.83 2.48
C GLY A 1 3.39 17.14 3.39
N LEU A 2 2.46 16.21 3.60
CA LEU A 2 1.49 16.32 4.70
C LEU A 2 2.17 15.93 6.01
N GLU A 3 1.94 16.68 7.08
CA GLU A 3 2.35 16.28 8.43
C GLU A 3 1.28 15.38 9.03
N LEU A 4 1.70 14.24 9.59
CA LEU A 4 0.82 13.29 10.27
C LEU A 4 1.12 13.32 11.78
N PRO A 5 0.10 13.33 12.65
CA PRO A 5 0.30 13.14 14.08
C PRO A 5 1.03 11.83 14.34
N GLN A 6 2.04 11.85 15.22
CA GLN A 6 2.83 10.65 15.53
C GLN A 6 1.97 9.50 16.05
N ASP A 7 0.92 9.80 16.82
CA ASP A 7 -0.03 8.81 17.35
C ASP A 7 -0.91 8.15 16.26
N ASN A 8 -0.84 8.62 15.02
CA ASN A 8 -1.51 8.04 13.85
C ASN A 8 -0.56 7.24 12.95
N ILE A 9 0.71 7.12 13.34
CA ILE A 9 1.73 6.35 12.62
C ILE A 9 2.01 5.07 13.41
N PHE A 10 1.91 3.93 12.74
CA PHE A 10 2.12 2.63 13.35
C PHE A 10 3.17 1.85 12.58
N GLU A 11 4.22 1.43 13.27
CA GLU A 11 5.26 0.56 12.74
C GLU A 11 4.99 -0.88 13.16
N ILE A 12 4.92 -1.76 12.17
CA ILE A 12 4.71 -3.20 12.32
C ILE A 12 5.56 -3.92 11.28
N ASN A 13 5.78 -5.23 11.47
CA ASN A 13 6.42 -6.02 10.44
C ASN A 13 5.55 -6.05 9.18
N HIS A 14 6.19 -6.35 8.04
CA HIS A 14 5.52 -6.50 6.74
C HIS A 14 4.69 -7.79 6.68
N SER A 15 3.66 -7.89 7.53
CA SER A 15 2.91 -9.08 7.86
C SER A 15 1.41 -8.81 7.86
N PHE A 16 0.68 -9.69 7.17
CA PHE A 16 -0.77 -9.69 7.19
C PHE A 16 -1.34 -9.76 8.62
N ALA A 17 -0.81 -10.67 9.45
CA ALA A 17 -1.35 -10.94 10.78
C ALA A 17 -1.20 -9.76 11.73
N GLU A 18 -0.06 -9.06 11.69
CA GLU A 18 0.16 -7.88 12.51
C GLU A 18 -0.73 -6.71 12.09
N ALA A 19 -0.89 -6.49 10.79
CA ALA A 19 -1.79 -5.46 10.27
C ALA A 19 -3.25 -5.73 10.67
N PHE A 20 -3.69 -6.99 10.61
CA PHE A 20 -5.00 -7.42 11.08
C PHE A 20 -5.20 -7.12 12.57
N ILE A 21 -4.28 -7.58 13.43
CA ILE A 21 -4.34 -7.38 14.88
C ILE A 21 -4.34 -5.89 15.24
N LEU A 22 -3.44 -5.11 14.63
CA LEU A 22 -3.34 -3.67 14.84
C LEU A 22 -4.63 -2.96 14.44
N THR A 23 -5.15 -3.24 13.25
CA THR A 23 -6.40 -2.63 12.76
C THR A 23 -7.57 -3.00 13.68
N ARG A 24 -7.63 -4.25 14.14
CA ARG A 24 -8.65 -4.67 15.11
C ARG A 24 -8.56 -3.92 16.43
N ARG A 25 -7.35 -3.58 16.88
CA ARG A 25 -7.10 -2.75 18.08
C ARG A 25 -7.51 -1.29 17.85
N ILE A 26 -7.16 -0.71 16.71
CA ILE A 26 -7.55 0.65 16.31
C ILE A 26 -9.07 0.77 16.29
N LEU A 27 -9.78 -0.17 15.65
CA LEU A 27 -11.25 -0.19 15.59
C LEU A 27 -11.94 -0.48 16.93
N LYS A 28 -11.21 -0.92 17.98
CA LYS A 28 -11.71 -1.05 19.36
C LYS A 28 -11.47 0.20 20.19
N SER A 29 -10.54 1.05 19.79
CA SER A 29 -10.11 2.17 20.62
C SER A 29 -11.15 3.29 20.58
N LYS A 30 -11.16 4.11 21.64
CA LYS A 30 -11.96 5.36 21.68
C LYS A 30 -11.22 6.55 21.05
N GLN A 31 -9.98 6.35 20.60
CA GLN A 31 -9.13 7.39 20.03
C GLN A 31 -9.56 7.73 18.60
N PHE A 32 -10.13 6.76 17.87
CA PHE A 32 -10.54 6.91 16.49
C PHE A 32 -12.06 6.79 16.37
N SER A 33 -12.64 7.55 15.43
CA SER A 33 -14.05 7.47 15.07
C SER A 33 -14.20 7.19 13.57
N LEU A 34 -15.38 6.71 13.18
CA LEU A 34 -15.72 6.45 11.78
C LEU A 34 -16.31 7.73 11.12
N PRO A 35 -16.09 7.96 9.82
CA PRO A 35 -15.28 7.13 8.91
C PRO A 35 -13.77 7.28 9.17
N LEU A 36 -13.04 6.16 9.09
CA LEU A 36 -11.58 6.12 9.28
C LEU A 36 -10.85 5.98 7.94
N ASN A 37 -9.66 6.55 7.83
CA ASN A 37 -8.80 6.39 6.66
C ASN A 37 -7.50 5.70 7.06
N ILE A 38 -7.14 4.63 6.36
CA ILE A 38 -5.90 3.87 6.59
C ILE A 38 -5.07 3.90 5.31
N PHE A 39 -3.83 4.36 5.44
CA PHE A 39 -2.79 4.15 4.43
C PHE A 39 -1.86 3.04 4.91
N ALA A 40 -1.84 1.94 4.17
CA ALA A 40 -0.96 0.81 4.40
C ALA A 40 0.20 0.87 3.39
N VAL A 41 1.44 0.79 3.89
CA VAL A 41 2.66 0.92 3.07
C VAL A 41 2.93 -0.29 2.16
N SER A 42 2.05 -1.29 2.18
CA SER A 42 1.97 -2.35 1.19
C SER A 42 0.57 -2.93 1.10
N ASP A 43 0.30 -3.63 0.00
CA ASP A 43 -0.93 -4.38 -0.18
C ASP A 43 -1.05 -5.51 0.86
N ILE A 44 0.08 -6.07 1.32
CA ILE A 44 0.06 -7.12 2.35
C ILE A 44 -0.54 -6.63 3.67
N LEU A 45 -0.13 -5.43 4.07
CA LEU A 45 -0.68 -4.79 5.27
C LEU A 45 -2.13 -4.35 5.03
N ALA A 46 -2.42 -3.83 3.84
CA ALA A 46 -3.76 -3.37 3.47
C ALA A 46 -4.81 -4.48 3.53
N MET A 47 -4.46 -5.73 3.17
CA MET A 47 -5.42 -6.83 3.29
C MET A 47 -5.67 -7.22 4.74
N GLY A 48 -4.65 -7.19 5.60
CA GLY A 48 -4.84 -7.42 7.04
C GLY A 48 -5.82 -6.39 7.61
N ALA A 49 -5.67 -5.14 7.21
CA ALA A 49 -6.62 -4.08 7.57
C ALA A 49 -8.01 -4.33 6.98
N LEU A 50 -8.13 -4.71 5.71
CA LEU A 50 -9.41 -5.05 5.07
C LEU A 50 -10.13 -6.18 5.82
N GLU A 51 -9.42 -7.25 6.17
CA GLU A 51 -10.00 -8.37 6.90
C GLU A 51 -10.49 -7.95 8.29
N ALA A 52 -9.73 -7.13 9.01
CA ALA A 52 -10.15 -6.61 10.31
C ALA A 52 -11.38 -5.68 10.22
N VAL A 53 -11.53 -4.93 9.13
CA VAL A 53 -12.72 -4.11 8.87
C VAL A 53 -13.93 -5.00 8.60
N LEU A 54 -13.77 -6.00 7.72
CA LEU A 54 -14.83 -6.95 7.38
C LEU A 54 -15.27 -7.81 8.58
N GLU A 55 -14.33 -8.24 9.44
CA GLU A 55 -14.62 -9.00 10.68
C GLU A 55 -15.59 -8.25 11.60
N ARG A 56 -15.60 -6.91 11.56
CA ARG A 56 -16.49 -6.08 12.37
C ARG A 56 -17.82 -5.74 11.72
N GLY A 57 -18.08 -6.29 10.54
CA GLY A 57 -19.25 -5.94 9.73
C GLY A 57 -19.22 -4.51 9.18
N LEU A 58 -18.05 -3.84 9.21
CA LEU A 58 -17.86 -2.53 8.60
C LEU A 58 -17.64 -2.68 7.09
N ILE A 59 -18.00 -1.65 6.34
CA ILE A 59 -17.97 -1.62 4.88
C ILE A 59 -16.70 -0.87 4.43
N PRO A 60 -15.71 -1.56 3.82
CA PRO A 60 -14.56 -0.90 3.22
C PRO A 60 -14.98 0.13 2.17
N GLY A 61 -14.32 1.28 2.16
CA GLY A 61 -14.66 2.42 1.32
C GLY A 61 -15.77 3.31 1.87
N LYS A 62 -16.63 2.83 2.78
CA LYS A 62 -17.70 3.63 3.40
C LYS A 62 -17.38 3.97 4.85
N ASP A 63 -17.22 2.94 5.68
CA ASP A 63 -16.91 3.11 7.10
C ASP A 63 -15.39 3.27 7.31
N VAL A 64 -14.60 2.54 6.53
CA VAL A 64 -13.14 2.64 6.56
C VAL A 64 -12.58 2.66 5.14
N ASN A 65 -11.97 3.77 4.75
CA ASN A 65 -11.21 3.86 3.51
C ASN A 65 -9.82 3.24 3.73
N ILE A 66 -9.39 2.36 2.81
CA ILE A 66 -8.09 1.69 2.86
C ILE A 66 -7.38 1.88 1.53
N VAL A 67 -6.17 2.45 1.59
CA VAL A 67 -5.23 2.54 0.46
C VAL A 67 -4.01 1.67 0.77
N GLY A 68 -3.67 0.77 -0.14
CA GLY A 68 -2.43 -0.01 -0.12
C GLY A 68 -1.32 0.58 -1.00
N PHE A 69 -0.28 -0.22 -1.20
CA PHE A 69 0.87 0.10 -2.05
C PHE A 69 1.35 -1.20 -2.73
N ASP A 70 1.74 -1.14 -4.01
CA ASP A 70 2.28 -2.21 -4.89
C ASP A 70 1.37 -2.58 -6.07
N ASP A 71 0.06 -2.68 -5.85
CA ASP A 71 -0.92 -3.27 -6.77
C ASP A 71 -0.60 -4.72 -7.17
N LEU A 72 -0.48 -5.58 -6.16
CA LEU A 72 -0.33 -7.01 -6.34
C LEU A 72 -1.55 -7.63 -7.07
N ARG A 73 -1.36 -8.80 -7.69
CA ARG A 73 -2.37 -9.46 -8.55
C ARG A 73 -3.76 -9.62 -7.93
N TRP A 74 -3.81 -9.73 -6.61
CA TRP A 74 -4.98 -9.99 -5.79
C TRP A 74 -5.67 -8.72 -5.31
N SER A 75 -4.99 -7.58 -5.31
CA SER A 75 -5.54 -6.26 -4.97
C SER A 75 -6.74 -5.91 -5.84
N LYS A 76 -6.69 -6.26 -7.13
CA LYS A 76 -7.84 -6.13 -8.04
C LYS A 76 -9.03 -7.00 -7.62
N LYS A 77 -8.80 -8.27 -7.24
CA LYS A 77 -9.88 -9.20 -6.84
C LYS A 77 -10.54 -8.78 -5.53
N LEU A 78 -9.74 -8.24 -4.60
CA LEU A 78 -10.24 -7.70 -3.33
C LEU A 78 -10.89 -6.32 -3.49
N GLY A 79 -10.68 -5.66 -4.63
CA GLY A 79 -11.13 -4.30 -4.87
C GLY A 79 -10.40 -3.27 -4.00
N LEU A 80 -9.14 -3.55 -3.67
CA LEU A 80 -8.26 -2.67 -2.89
C LEU A 80 -7.75 -1.50 -3.76
N THR A 81 -7.98 -0.28 -3.34
CA THR A 81 -7.30 0.92 -3.85
C THR A 81 -5.84 0.88 -3.42
N THR A 82 -4.93 1.14 -4.36
CA THR A 82 -3.49 1.00 -4.09
C THR A 82 -2.64 1.80 -5.06
N VAL A 83 -1.41 2.13 -4.67
CA VAL A 83 -0.43 2.78 -5.53
C VAL A 83 0.37 1.73 -6.30
N ARG A 84 0.09 1.58 -7.59
CA ARG A 84 0.82 0.67 -8.49
C ARG A 84 2.22 1.19 -8.77
N GLN A 85 3.21 0.38 -8.44
CA GLN A 85 4.60 0.59 -8.81
C GLN A 85 4.92 -0.09 -10.16
N PRO A 86 5.65 0.54 -11.09
CA PRO A 86 6.02 -0.09 -12.37
C PRO A 86 7.22 -1.05 -12.20
N ILE A 87 7.13 -2.00 -11.26
CA ILE A 87 8.23 -2.88 -10.83
C ILE A 87 8.87 -3.66 -11.98
N MET A 88 8.08 -4.06 -12.99
CA MET A 88 8.60 -4.76 -14.17
C MET A 88 9.45 -3.86 -15.05
N GLN A 89 9.07 -2.59 -15.20
CA GLN A 89 9.86 -1.63 -15.97
C GLN A 89 11.14 -1.26 -15.21
N MET A 90 11.06 -1.14 -13.88
CA MET A 90 12.20 -0.90 -13.01
C MET A 90 13.23 -2.04 -13.12
N GLY A 91 12.78 -3.29 -12.96
CA GLY A 91 13.63 -4.47 -13.09
C GLY A 91 14.25 -4.59 -14.49
N LYS A 92 13.45 -4.42 -15.55
CA LYS A 92 13.95 -4.45 -16.94
C LYS A 92 15.01 -3.37 -17.18
N LYS A 93 14.79 -2.15 -16.68
CA LYS A 93 15.74 -1.05 -16.86
C LYS A 93 17.03 -1.30 -16.07
N ALA A 94 16.92 -1.79 -14.83
CA ALA A 94 18.08 -2.14 -14.00
C ALA A 94 18.91 -3.25 -14.65
N ALA A 95 18.28 -4.34 -15.08
CA ALA A 95 18.95 -5.46 -15.76
C ALA A 95 19.65 -5.00 -17.05
N ASN A 96 18.97 -4.19 -17.88
CA ASN A 96 19.58 -3.66 -19.11
C ASN A 96 20.81 -2.79 -18.82
N LEU A 97 20.77 -1.95 -17.78
CA LEU A 97 21.93 -1.14 -17.40
C LEU A 97 23.08 -2.00 -16.87
N LEU A 98 22.78 -3.06 -16.13
CA LEU A 98 23.79 -4.00 -15.64
C LEU A 98 24.46 -4.74 -16.80
N LEU A 99 23.68 -5.28 -17.73
CA LEU A 99 24.18 -6.01 -18.90
C LEU A 99 25.10 -5.14 -19.76
N LYS A 100 24.75 -3.87 -19.97
CA LYS A 100 25.61 -2.91 -20.69
C LYS A 100 26.96 -2.71 -20.00
N ARG A 101 27.00 -2.59 -18.67
CA ARG A 101 28.26 -2.49 -17.92
C ARG A 101 29.09 -3.76 -18.02
N ILE A 102 28.46 -4.93 -17.92
CA ILE A 102 29.13 -6.22 -18.06
C ILE A 102 29.74 -6.36 -19.46
N ALA A 103 29.07 -5.85 -20.49
CA ALA A 103 29.57 -5.82 -21.87
C ALA A 103 30.69 -4.78 -22.12
N GLY A 104 31.19 -4.11 -21.08
CA GLY A 104 32.27 -3.13 -21.18
C GLY A 104 31.83 -1.71 -21.56
N GLU A 105 30.52 -1.42 -21.67
CA GLU A 105 30.06 -0.04 -21.86
C GLU A 105 30.34 0.79 -20.60
N SER A 106 31.16 1.83 -20.74
CA SER A 106 31.40 2.82 -19.69
C SER A 106 30.41 3.98 -19.82
N PHE A 107 29.68 4.26 -18.75
CA PHE A 107 28.81 5.43 -18.65
C PHE A 107 28.68 5.87 -17.18
N PRO A 108 28.43 7.17 -16.92
CA PRO A 108 28.31 7.68 -15.57
C PRO A 108 27.14 7.05 -14.82
N ARG A 109 27.11 7.25 -13.50
CA ARG A 109 25.96 6.89 -12.66
C ARG A 109 24.68 7.46 -13.27
N ARG A 110 23.66 6.62 -13.42
CA ARG A 110 22.34 7.03 -13.90
C ARG A 110 21.36 6.96 -12.76
N GLU A 111 20.58 8.03 -12.59
CA GLU A 111 19.40 8.06 -11.73
C GLU A 111 18.16 8.01 -12.62
N ILE A 112 17.27 7.04 -12.38
CA ILE A 112 16.05 6.87 -13.16
C ILE A 112 14.88 6.84 -12.19
N ARG A 113 13.99 7.84 -12.33
CA ARG A 113 12.78 7.95 -11.52
C ARG A 113 11.59 7.42 -12.29
N PHE A 114 10.82 6.55 -11.66
CA PHE A 114 9.59 6.01 -12.21
C PHE A 114 8.39 6.67 -11.53
N LYS A 115 7.35 6.98 -12.30
CA LYS A 115 6.09 7.53 -11.75
C LYS A 115 5.15 6.37 -11.38
N PRO A 116 4.72 6.27 -10.11
CA PRO A 116 3.68 5.32 -9.74
C PRO A 116 2.30 5.78 -10.27
N LYS A 117 1.30 4.91 -10.19
CA LYS A 117 -0.09 5.22 -10.56
C LYS A 117 -1.04 4.84 -9.44
N LEU A 118 -1.92 5.75 -9.05
CA LEU A 118 -3.02 5.42 -8.13
C LEU A 118 -4.08 4.58 -8.86
N MET A 119 -4.39 3.42 -8.30
CA MET A 119 -5.41 2.51 -8.81
C MET A 119 -6.62 2.57 -7.87
N ILE A 120 -7.61 3.40 -8.19
CA ILE A 120 -8.82 3.57 -7.38
C ILE A 120 -9.77 2.36 -7.56
N ARG A 121 -10.27 1.82 -6.45
CA ARG A 121 -11.21 0.69 -6.37
C ARG A 121 -12.14 0.85 -5.15
N ARG A 122 -12.95 -0.18 -4.86
CA ARG A 122 -14.04 -0.13 -3.86
C ARG A 122 -13.60 0.10 -2.40
N SER A 123 -12.34 -0.14 -2.05
CA SER A 123 -11.87 0.10 -0.67
C SER A 123 -11.70 1.58 -0.33
N THR A 124 -11.93 2.49 -1.28
CA THR A 124 -11.99 3.94 -1.05
C THR A 124 -13.13 4.56 -1.82
N GLY A 125 -13.74 5.64 -1.30
CA GLY A 125 -14.69 6.44 -2.08
C GLY A 125 -16.10 5.86 -2.11
N GLY A 126 -16.55 5.30 -0.99
CA GLY A 126 -17.96 5.09 -0.70
C GLY A 126 -18.64 6.42 -0.45
N GLY A 127 -18.85 7.15 -1.55
CA GLY A 127 -19.61 8.39 -1.69
C GLY A 127 -19.92 8.58 -3.16
#